data_AF-A0A3E0PSD9-F1
#
_entry.id   AF-A0A3E0PSD9-F1
#
_cell.length_a   1.000
_cell.length_b   1.000
_cell.length_c   1.000
_cell.angle_alpha   90.00
_cell.angle_beta   90.00
_cell.angle_gamma   90.00
#
_symmetry.space_group_name_H-M   'P 1'
#
loop_
_entity.id
_entity.type
_entity.pdbx_description
1 polymer ?
#
loop_
_entity_poly.entity_id
_entity_poly.type
_entity_poly.pdbx_seq_one_letter_code
_entity_poly.pdbx_strand_id
1 'polypeptide(L)'
;MPTYVYEIIQPDGAPGPQFEYIQSITAPPLKEHPETGEPVRRVIQPVFIGGQWSEGAMHRSMKDDKKLDRLGFTKYVKSGDGVYEKRAGKGPEIISRDNPVSPGDLNIPD
;
A
#
# COMPACT_ATOMS: atom_id res chain seq x y z
N MET A 1 3.88 17.36 -5.59
CA MET A 1 5.01 18.16 -5.07
C MET A 1 5.70 17.31 -4.01
N PRO A 2 6.92 16.81 -4.24
CA PRO A 2 7.65 16.04 -3.24
C PRO A 2 8.07 16.91 -2.04
N THR A 3 8.19 16.27 -0.89
CA THR A 3 8.85 16.82 0.29
C THR A 3 10.28 16.28 0.34
N TYR A 4 11.25 17.16 0.51
CA TYR A 4 12.65 16.79 0.70
C TYR A 4 13.09 17.15 2.12
N VAL A 5 14.01 16.35 2.66
CA VAL A 5 14.70 16.66 3.91
C VAL A 5 15.99 17.39 3.59
N TYR A 6 16.21 18.52 4.25
CA TYR A 6 17.44 19.30 4.22
C TYR A 6 18.05 19.34 5.61
N GLU A 7 19.36 19.57 5.67
CA GLU A 7 20.08 19.82 6.92
C GLU A 7 20.93 21.08 6.80
N ILE A 8 21.04 21.82 7.91
CA ILE A 8 21.97 22.94 8.03
C ILE A 8 23.40 22.40 8.03
N ILE A 9 24.29 23.05 7.30
CA ILE A 9 25.72 22.74 7.29
C ILE A 9 26.38 23.59 8.39
N GLN A 10 26.89 22.94 9.42
CA GLN A 10 27.61 23.63 10.50
C GLN A 10 28.94 24.22 9.98
N PRO A 11 29.57 25.17 10.71
CA PRO A 11 30.82 25.80 10.28
C PRO A 11 31.99 24.82 10.02
N ASP A 12 31.98 23.66 10.68
CA ASP A 12 32.95 22.58 10.50
C ASP A 12 32.55 21.58 9.39
N GLY A 13 31.43 21.81 8.71
CA GLY A 13 30.87 20.94 7.67
C GLY A 13 30.02 19.78 8.19
N ALA A 14 29.86 19.65 9.51
CA ALA A 14 29.07 18.59 10.13
C ALA A 14 27.55 18.78 9.87
N PRO A 15 26.77 17.68 9.89
CA PRO A 15 25.31 17.76 9.85
C PRO A 15 24.74 18.55 11.04
N GLY A 16 23.94 19.56 10.76
CA GLY A 16 23.16 20.30 11.74
C GLY A 16 21.69 19.83 11.82
N PRO A 17 20.81 20.66 12.38
CA PRO A 17 19.37 20.39 12.43
C PRO A 17 18.77 20.12 11.03
N GLN A 18 17.79 19.21 10.99
CA GLN A 18 17.07 18.84 9.77
C GLN A 18 15.69 19.49 9.70
N PHE A 19 15.22 19.77 8.48
CA PHE A 19 13.89 20.27 8.20
C PHE A 19 13.33 19.70 6.90
N GLU A 20 12.01 19.73 6.77
CA GLU A 20 11.30 19.31 5.57
C GLU A 20 10.91 20.52 4.72
N TYR A 21 11.04 20.39 3.40
CA TYR A 21 10.65 21.43 2.47
C TYR A 21 9.95 20.84 1.24
N ILE A 22 8.75 21.37 0.96
CA ILE A 22 7.97 20.99 -0.22
C ILE A 22 8.52 21.74 -1.43
N GLN A 23 8.98 21.00 -2.44
CA GLN A 23 9.62 21.58 -3.61
C GLN A 23 9.19 20.86 -4.88
N SER A 24 9.19 21.56 -6.02
CA SER A 24 9.05 20.88 -7.32
C SER A 24 10.23 19.95 -7.57
N ILE A 25 9.98 18.80 -8.20
CA ILE A 25 11.04 17.86 -8.61
C ILE A 25 12.01 18.45 -9.63
N THR A 26 11.57 19.45 -10.41
CA THR A 26 12.38 20.13 -11.43
C THR A 26 13.17 21.31 -10.89
N ALA A 27 12.94 21.72 -9.65
CA ALA A 27 13.64 22.83 -9.05
C ALA A 27 15.06 22.41 -8.59
N PRO A 28 16.04 23.32 -8.64
CA PRO A 28 17.37 23.06 -8.09
C PRO A 28 17.29 22.90 -6.57
N PRO A 29 18.13 22.04 -5.94
CA PRO A 29 18.17 21.91 -4.49
C PRO A 29 18.49 23.24 -3.80
N LEU A 30 17.90 23.47 -2.63
CA LEU A 30 18.22 24.64 -1.81
C LEU A 30 19.70 24.65 -1.43
N LYS A 31 20.24 25.87 -1.36
CA LYS A 31 21.60 26.16 -0.86
C LYS A 31 21.58 26.90 0.48
N GLU A 32 20.47 27.57 0.76
CA GLU A 32 20.26 28.35 1.98
C GLU A 32 18.88 28.03 2.59
N HIS A 33 18.77 28.12 3.91
CA HIS A 33 17.52 27.93 4.63
C HIS A 33 16.57 29.09 4.34
N PRO A 34 15.31 28.86 3.91
CA PRO A 34 14.39 29.93 3.50
C PRO A 34 14.10 30.99 4.58
N GLU A 35 14.15 30.60 5.86
CA GLU A 35 13.85 31.49 6.99
C GLU A 35 15.09 32.12 7.65
N THR A 36 16.20 31.38 7.77
CA THR A 36 17.40 31.83 8.51
C THR A 36 18.55 32.24 7.62
N GLY A 37 18.54 31.85 6.33
CA GLY A 37 19.63 32.07 5.38
C GLY A 37 20.85 31.15 5.60
N GLU A 38 20.80 30.23 6.56
CA GLU A 38 21.93 29.34 6.85
C GLU A 38 22.22 28.38 5.69
N PRO A 39 23.48 28.00 5.43
CA PRO A 39 23.82 27.08 4.36
C PRO A 39 23.22 25.69 4.61
N VAL A 40 22.61 25.09 3.58
CA VAL A 40 21.95 23.78 3.68
C VAL A 40 22.38 22.81 2.58
N ARG A 41 22.20 21.52 2.83
CA ARG A 41 22.27 20.47 1.80
C ARG A 41 21.09 19.51 1.90
N ARG A 42 20.68 18.96 0.75
CA ARG A 42 19.63 17.94 0.70
C ARG A 42 20.16 16.62 1.27
N VAL A 43 19.41 16.04 2.19
CA VAL A 43 19.70 14.73 2.77
C VAL A 43 19.11 13.65 1.85
N ILE A 44 19.95 12.71 1.44
CA ILE A 44 19.48 11.55 0.67
C ILE A 44 18.81 10.58 1.64
N GLN A 45 17.49 10.51 1.57
CA GLN A 45 16.70 9.61 2.38
C GLN A 45 16.77 8.18 1.83
N PRO A 46 16.67 7.15 2.69
CA PRO A 46 16.52 5.78 2.23
C PRO A 46 15.27 5.64 1.37
N VAL A 47 15.36 4.80 0.34
CA VAL A 47 14.20 4.48 -0.49
C VAL A 47 13.15 3.74 0.33
N PHE A 48 11.88 4.09 0.15
CA PHE A 48 10.79 3.31 0.71
C PHE A 48 10.62 2.01 -0.08
N ILE A 49 10.97 0.88 0.53
CA ILE A 49 10.69 -0.45 -0.01
C ILE A 49 9.32 -0.89 0.52
N GLY A 50 8.36 -1.10 -0.38
CA GLY A 50 7.01 -1.49 -0.03
C GLY A 50 6.98 -2.76 0.84
N GLY A 51 6.54 -2.61 2.08
CA GLY A 51 6.42 -3.70 3.05
C GLY A 51 5.11 -4.48 2.94
N GLN A 52 4.67 -5.08 4.06
CA GLN A 52 3.45 -5.89 4.13
C GLN A 52 2.17 -5.14 3.71
N TRP A 53 2.16 -3.82 3.91
CA TRP A 53 1.03 -2.93 3.58
C TRP A 53 1.14 -2.30 2.19
N SER A 54 2.09 -2.74 1.37
CA SER A 54 2.15 -2.32 -0.03
C SER A 54 1.05 -2.99 -0.84
N GLU A 55 0.55 -2.30 -1.87
CA GLU A 55 -0.41 -2.85 -2.84
C GLU A 55 0.00 -4.24 -3.34
N GLY A 56 1.28 -4.41 -3.71
CA GLY A 56 1.78 -5.70 -4.18
C GLY A 56 1.71 -6.80 -3.12
N ALA A 57 2.03 -6.51 -1.86
CA ALA A 57 1.96 -7.47 -0.77
C ALA A 57 0.51 -7.83 -0.40
N MET A 58 -0.37 -6.84 -0.33
CA MET A 58 -1.80 -7.03 -0.08
C MET A 58 -2.46 -7.84 -1.21
N HIS A 59 -2.15 -7.52 -2.46
CA HIS A 59 -2.67 -8.25 -3.62
C HIS A 59 -2.25 -9.71 -3.63
N ARG A 60 -0.97 -10.00 -3.33
CA ARG A 60 -0.50 -11.40 -3.18
C ARG A 60 -1.25 -12.11 -2.06
N SER A 61 -1.44 -11.44 -0.92
CA SER A 61 -2.19 -11.99 0.21
C SER A 61 -3.64 -12.33 -0.15
N MET A 62 -4.34 -11.48 -0.90
CA MET A 62 -5.72 -11.72 -1.34
C MET A 62 -5.85 -12.75 -2.48
N LYS A 63 -4.74 -13.05 -3.16
CA LYS A 63 -4.69 -14.09 -4.19
C LYS A 63 -4.41 -15.49 -3.64
N ASP A 64 -3.99 -15.60 -2.38
CA ASP A 64 -3.69 -16.89 -1.75
C ASP A 64 -4.97 -17.53 -1.20
N ASP A 65 -5.58 -18.40 -2.01
CA ASP A 65 -6.83 -19.07 -1.68
C ASP A 65 -6.70 -19.99 -0.44
N LYS A 66 -5.53 -20.63 -0.25
CA LYS A 66 -5.27 -21.48 0.93
C LYS A 66 -5.22 -20.64 2.21
N LYS A 67 -4.61 -19.47 2.14
CA LYS A 67 -4.60 -18.52 3.27
C LYS A 67 -6.01 -18.03 3.58
N LEU A 68 -6.78 -17.67 2.57
CA LEU A 68 -8.13 -17.17 2.75
C LEU A 68 -9.05 -18.21 3.38
N ASP A 69 -8.98 -19.46 2.90
CA ASP A 69 -9.72 -20.58 3.46
C ASP A 69 -9.39 -20.81 4.95
N ARG A 70 -8.09 -20.86 5.27
CA ARG A 70 -7.61 -20.99 6.66
C ARG A 70 -8.08 -19.86 7.58
N LEU A 71 -8.23 -18.65 7.04
CA LEU A 71 -8.72 -17.49 7.79
C LEU A 71 -10.26 -17.43 7.86
N GLY A 72 -10.97 -18.38 7.24
CA GLY A 72 -12.42 -18.46 7.25
C GLY A 72 -13.11 -17.54 6.23
N PHE A 73 -12.36 -17.00 5.26
CA PHE A 73 -12.95 -16.21 4.18
C PHE A 73 -13.48 -17.12 3.07
N THR A 74 -14.66 -16.77 2.54
CA THR A 74 -15.17 -17.31 1.29
C THR A 74 -14.81 -16.37 0.14
N LYS A 75 -14.22 -16.91 -0.93
CA LYS A 75 -13.87 -16.16 -2.14
C LYS A 75 -14.49 -16.78 -3.37
N TYR A 76 -15.13 -15.94 -4.18
CA TYR A 76 -15.63 -16.28 -5.50
C TYR A 76 -14.88 -15.49 -6.57
N VAL A 77 -14.57 -16.13 -7.70
CA VAL A 77 -13.91 -15.49 -8.86
C VAL A 77 -14.86 -15.55 -10.05
N LYS A 78 -15.02 -14.42 -10.74
CA LYS A 78 -15.90 -14.29 -11.90
C LYS A 78 -15.44 -15.21 -13.03
N SER A 79 -16.32 -16.09 -13.51
CA SER A 79 -16.07 -16.98 -14.64
C SER A 79 -16.70 -16.48 -15.95
N GLY A 80 -17.70 -15.60 -15.89
CA GLY A 80 -18.35 -14.99 -17.07
C GLY A 80 -19.84 -14.77 -16.85
N ASP A 81 -20.49 -13.87 -17.60
CA ASP A 81 -21.96 -13.73 -17.65
C ASP A 81 -22.71 -13.66 -16.30
N GLY A 82 -22.08 -13.06 -15.29
CA GLY A 82 -22.67 -12.96 -13.94
C GLY A 82 -22.55 -14.23 -13.10
N VAL A 83 -21.80 -15.23 -13.58
CA VAL A 83 -21.41 -16.46 -12.89
C VAL A 83 -20.07 -16.27 -12.20
N TYR A 84 -19.97 -16.81 -10.99
CA TYR A 84 -18.74 -16.83 -10.20
C TYR A 84 -18.54 -18.22 -9.60
N GLU A 85 -17.29 -18.67 -9.59
CA GLU A 85 -16.86 -19.96 -9.05
C GLU A 85 -16.16 -19.76 -7.71
N LYS A 86 -16.48 -20.60 -6.73
CA LYS A 86 -15.81 -20.61 -5.42
C LYS A 86 -14.35 -21.03 -5.58
N ARG A 87 -13.45 -20.34 -4.88
CA ARG A 87 -12.01 -20.63 -4.84
C ARG A 87 -11.48 -20.93 -3.45
N ALA A 88 -12.17 -20.44 -2.41
CA ALA A 88 -11.84 -20.68 -1.00
C ALA A 88 -13.11 -20.58 -0.14
N GLY A 89 -13.12 -21.26 1.01
CA GLY A 89 -14.15 -21.15 2.03
C GLY A 89 -15.41 -21.99 1.79
N LYS A 90 -16.45 -21.66 2.54
CA LYS A 90 -17.73 -22.37 2.58
C LYS A 90 -18.75 -21.77 1.60
N GLY A 91 -19.82 -22.51 1.33
CA GLY A 91 -20.91 -22.10 0.44
C GLY A 91 -20.95 -22.89 -0.87
N PRO A 92 -21.87 -22.54 -1.80
CA PRO A 92 -22.04 -23.25 -3.06
C PRO A 92 -20.80 -23.13 -3.96
N GLU A 93 -20.60 -24.09 -4.86
CA GLU A 93 -19.48 -24.04 -5.82
C GLU A 93 -19.64 -22.92 -6.85
N ILE A 94 -20.89 -22.56 -7.18
CA ILE A 94 -21.21 -21.54 -8.18
C ILE A 94 -22.27 -20.61 -7.60
N ILE A 95 -22.07 -19.31 -7.77
CA ILE A 95 -23.11 -18.28 -7.58
C ILE A 95 -23.38 -17.59 -8.91
N SER A 96 -24.64 -17.26 -9.18
CA SER A 96 -25.01 -16.57 -10.41
C SER A 96 -26.09 -15.54 -10.14
N ARG A 97 -26.14 -14.49 -10.96
CA ARG A 97 -27.22 -13.49 -10.88
C ARG A 97 -28.61 -14.12 -11.03
N ASP A 98 -28.72 -15.12 -11.90
CA ASP A 98 -30.00 -15.68 -12.29
C ASP A 98 -30.47 -16.80 -11.34
N ASN A 99 -29.60 -17.25 -10.43
CA ASN A 99 -29.93 -18.18 -9.35
C ASN A 99 -29.32 -17.67 -8.01
N PRO A 100 -30.07 -16.83 -7.26
CA PRO A 100 -29.58 -16.23 -6.02
C PRO A 100 -29.40 -17.25 -4.90
N VAL A 101 -28.38 -17.01 -4.05
CA VAL A 101 -28.01 -17.88 -2.93
C VAL A 101 -29.05 -17.81 -1.81
N SER A 102 -29.49 -18.98 -1.33
CA SER A 102 -30.38 -19.12 -0.18
C SER A 102 -29.58 -19.39 1.10
N PRO A 103 -30.12 -19.10 2.30
CA PRO A 103 -29.42 -19.35 3.58
C PRO A 103 -28.93 -20.79 3.75
N GLY A 104 -29.66 -21.79 3.24
CA GLY A 104 -29.29 -23.20 3.28
C GLY A 104 -28.06 -23.55 2.44
N ASP A 105 -27.70 -22.74 1.45
CA ASP A 105 -26.57 -23.00 0.56
C ASP A 105 -25.23 -22.62 1.21
N LEU A 106 -25.26 -21.82 2.27
CA LEU A 106 -24.06 -21.22 2.87
C LEU A 106 -23.27 -22.21 3.76
N ASN A 107 -23.83 -23.38 4.09
CA ASN A 107 -23.20 -24.40 4.95
C ASN A 107 -22.58 -23.79 6.22
N ILE A 108 -23.29 -22.85 6.84
CA ILE A 108 -22.88 -22.20 8.09
C ILE A 108 -23.18 -23.20 9.21
N PRO A 109 -22.19 -23.61 10.02
CA PRO A 109 -22.46 -24.42 11.21
C PRO A 109 -23.30 -23.60 12.20
N ASP A 110 -24.16 -24.29 12.96
CA ASP A 110 -24.94 -23.68 14.06
C ASP A 110 -24.06 -22.89 15.06
#